data_AF-A0A938N388-F1
#
_entry.id   AF-A0A938N388-F1
#
_cell.length_a   1.000
_cell.length_b   1.000
_cell.length_c   1.000
_cell.angle_alpha   90.00
_cell.angle_beta   90.00
_cell.angle_gamma   90.00
#
_symmetry.space_group_name_H-M   'P 1'
#
loop_
_entity.id
_entity.type
_entity.pdbx_description
1 polymer ?
#
loop_
_entity_poly.entity_id
_entity_poly.type
_entity_poly.pdbx_seq_one_letter_code
_entity_poly.pdbx_strand_id
1 'polypeptide(L)'
;MPIRSLWTLALIPPIAAPLVSAGVVFEVTLAASDEPVTGRLVVFALRTNAPLPPSTEPIDAPFWDCPQPIWGIDVRDLPPGATLRLDDAATSFGSAPSALPPGVYRFQARLDRHRLGSNWRREPGNLWSDAVQATVLAPGEATQTVRLDLTRRVEPVPPSLPPGFEEVRVRSSLLSDFAGTPIDLVASVAPPRSVQPGRRYAAIYFIPGFGGDHAHTAEPQRILAHTSPQAAALADSAFLITLNPESPNGHTLFADSACNGPWAAALTTELVPALEARYPLEPRPAARLLRGHSSGGWSAVWLALTCPGVFGAAWASAPDPIDFRAFQQGDITTPGNMFGPRPDRPRITPLEPLPGDVASYRRDGRERMSVAQENAMEEVLGPGNTSAGQWDSWQAVFGPRAPDAPAKGFAHPAHLFDPRTGALDPEVASHYRAYDIGRLLRDDPGRFGPIFKQRIRILCGSLDSFYLDRAVALVKDEVDRLSFLLLPEGDHGSITILPARDHESILRSPQAAAIHPQMLDHLRRAGLAVEAERSPR
;
A
#
# COMPACT_ATOMS: atom_id res chain seq x y z
N MET A 1 0.14 -30.98 81.33
CA MET A 1 0.17 -29.56 80.94
C MET A 1 0.22 -29.49 79.43
N PRO A 2 -0.79 -28.94 78.74
CA PRO A 2 -0.85 -28.96 77.27
C PRO A 2 -0.15 -27.73 76.67
N ILE A 3 0.64 -27.96 75.62
CA ILE A 3 1.26 -26.94 74.79
C ILE A 3 0.19 -26.43 73.82
N ARG A 4 -0.17 -25.15 73.91
CA ARG A 4 -1.08 -24.47 72.97
C ARG A 4 -0.27 -23.90 71.81
N SER A 5 -0.48 -24.44 70.61
CA SER A 5 0.01 -23.87 69.35
C SER A 5 -0.80 -22.61 69.00
N LEU A 6 -0.12 -21.47 68.93
CA LEU A 6 -0.66 -20.21 68.41
C LEU A 6 -0.55 -20.20 66.87
N TRP A 7 -1.68 -20.26 66.19
CA TRP A 7 -1.77 -19.97 64.76
C TRP A 7 -1.95 -18.47 64.59
N THR A 8 -0.92 -17.78 64.11
CA THR A 8 -1.01 -16.39 63.64
C THR A 8 -1.65 -16.38 62.26
N LEU A 9 -2.91 -15.93 62.18
CA LEU A 9 -3.56 -15.60 60.90
C LEU A 9 -2.82 -14.40 60.29
N ALA A 10 -2.06 -14.61 59.21
CA ALA A 10 -1.57 -13.52 58.37
C ALA A 10 -2.75 -13.02 57.52
N LEU A 11 -3.24 -11.80 57.80
CA LEU A 11 -4.15 -11.11 56.90
C LEU A 11 -3.41 -10.80 55.60
N ILE A 12 -3.80 -11.48 54.52
CA ILE A 12 -3.45 -11.08 53.15
C ILE A 12 -4.26 -9.81 52.86
N PRO A 13 -3.63 -8.67 52.52
CA PRO A 13 -4.37 -7.47 52.15
C PRO A 13 -5.18 -7.75 50.87
N PRO A 14 -6.41 -7.23 50.75
CA PRO A 14 -7.19 -7.40 49.52
C PRO A 14 -6.42 -6.78 48.36
N ILE A 15 -6.25 -7.55 47.28
CA ILE A 15 -5.79 -7.04 45.99
C ILE A 15 -6.84 -6.03 45.54
N ALA A 16 -6.50 -4.73 45.56
CA ALA A 16 -7.37 -3.70 45.01
C ALA A 16 -7.55 -3.98 43.51
N ALA A 17 -8.78 -4.28 43.10
CA ALA A 17 -9.13 -4.28 41.68
C ALA A 17 -8.80 -2.88 41.11
N PRO A 18 -8.20 -2.77 39.91
CA PRO A 18 -7.94 -1.48 39.32
C PRO A 18 -9.27 -0.72 39.20
N LEU A 19 -9.31 0.51 39.73
CA LEU A 19 -10.42 1.42 39.50
C LEU A 19 -10.57 1.62 38.00
N VAL A 20 -11.66 1.11 37.42
CA VAL A 20 -12.06 1.43 36.05
C VAL A 20 -12.30 2.94 36.02
N SER A 21 -11.44 3.66 35.31
CA SER A 21 -11.63 5.10 35.09
C SER A 21 -12.96 5.31 34.36
N ALA A 22 -13.83 6.15 34.91
CA ALA A 22 -15.03 6.60 34.22
C ALA A 22 -14.61 7.40 32.97
N GLY A 23 -14.96 6.91 31.78
CA GLY A 23 -14.58 7.48 30.48
C GLY A 23 -15.53 7.07 29.36
N VAL A 24 -15.13 7.26 28.10
CA VAL A 24 -15.96 6.93 26.93
C VAL A 24 -15.95 5.44 26.63
N VAL A 25 -17.13 4.90 26.30
CA VAL A 25 -17.32 3.58 25.70
C VAL A 25 -18.24 3.70 24.49
N PHE A 26 -18.08 2.81 23.52
CA PHE A 26 -18.91 2.81 22.31
C PHE A 26 -19.87 1.63 22.33
N GLU A 27 -21.12 1.89 21.96
CA GLU A 27 -22.13 0.87 21.66
C GLU A 27 -22.41 0.93 20.15
N VAL A 28 -22.08 -0.15 19.43
CA VAL A 28 -22.26 -0.23 17.98
C VAL A 28 -23.32 -1.27 17.64
N THR A 29 -24.41 -0.87 17.00
CA THR A 29 -25.52 -1.74 16.61
C THR A 29 -25.43 -2.17 15.15
N LEU A 30 -25.64 -3.46 14.88
CA LEU A 30 -25.78 -3.99 13.52
C LEU A 30 -27.19 -3.74 12.98
N ALA A 31 -27.44 -2.55 12.44
CA ALA A 31 -28.78 -2.15 11.99
C ALA A 31 -29.11 -2.57 10.54
N ALA A 32 -28.11 -2.67 9.65
CA ALA A 32 -28.27 -2.96 8.22
C ALA A 32 -27.70 -4.33 7.82
N SER A 33 -28.17 -5.40 8.46
CA SER A 33 -27.91 -6.78 8.06
C SER A 33 -29.08 -7.68 8.38
N ASP A 34 -29.39 -8.62 7.49
CA ASP A 34 -30.39 -9.68 7.70
C ASP A 34 -29.75 -11.01 8.13
N GLU A 35 -28.42 -11.06 8.16
CA GLU A 35 -27.62 -12.24 8.50
C GLU A 35 -26.58 -11.91 9.59
N PRO A 36 -26.10 -12.92 10.35
CA PRO A 36 -24.95 -12.73 11.22
C PRO A 36 -23.72 -12.28 10.43
N VAL A 37 -22.93 -11.37 11.01
CA VAL A 37 -21.73 -10.82 10.36
C VAL A 37 -20.48 -11.09 11.19
N THR A 38 -19.40 -11.41 10.47
CA THR A 38 -18.04 -11.55 10.99
C THR A 38 -17.16 -10.54 10.26
N GLY A 39 -16.21 -9.92 10.97
CA GLY A 39 -15.35 -8.88 10.38
C GLY A 39 -14.55 -8.09 11.40
N ARG A 40 -13.88 -7.02 10.94
CA ARG A 40 -13.26 -6.00 11.80
C ARG A 40 -14.24 -4.84 12.01
N LEU A 41 -14.61 -4.58 13.26
CA LEU A 41 -15.31 -3.34 13.62
C LEU A 41 -14.28 -2.29 14.02
N VAL A 42 -14.29 -1.13 13.37
CA VAL A 42 -13.44 0.02 13.70
C VAL A 42 -14.31 1.24 13.99
N VAL A 43 -14.02 1.92 15.08
CA VAL A 43 -14.61 3.22 15.45
C VAL A 43 -13.56 4.31 15.23
N PHE A 44 -13.98 5.38 14.56
CA PHE A 44 -13.17 6.53 14.22
C PHE A 44 -13.67 7.76 14.97
N ALA A 45 -12.74 8.54 15.51
CA ALA A 45 -13.04 9.87 16.04
C ALA A 45 -12.46 10.95 15.13
N LEU A 46 -13.14 12.09 15.06
CA LEU A 46 -12.64 13.32 14.46
C LEU A 46 -12.97 14.49 15.38
N ARG A 47 -11.96 15.17 15.91
CA ARG A 47 -12.17 16.37 16.71
C ARG A 47 -12.73 17.48 15.81
N THR A 48 -13.80 18.16 16.22
CA THR A 48 -14.50 19.13 15.34
C THR A 48 -13.69 20.38 15.00
N ASN A 49 -12.65 20.69 15.77
CA ASN A 49 -11.71 21.77 15.50
C ASN A 49 -10.37 21.28 14.92
N ALA A 50 -10.29 20.02 14.45
CA ALA A 50 -9.13 19.54 13.74
C ALA A 50 -8.92 20.38 12.46
N PRO A 51 -7.67 20.70 12.08
CA PRO A 51 -7.35 21.49 10.89
C PRO A 51 -7.48 20.67 9.59
N LEU A 52 -8.65 20.06 9.38
CA LEU A 52 -9.02 19.27 8.22
C LEU A 52 -10.17 19.94 7.45
N PRO A 53 -10.35 19.65 6.15
CA PRO A 53 -11.48 20.19 5.39
C PRO A 53 -12.83 19.91 6.07
N PRO A 54 -13.79 20.85 6.03
CA PRO A 54 -15.09 20.65 6.69
C PRO A 54 -15.90 19.45 6.18
N SER A 55 -15.63 19.00 4.96
CA SER A 55 -16.26 17.82 4.34
C SER A 55 -15.64 16.49 4.77
N THR A 56 -14.57 16.50 5.56
CA THR A 56 -13.92 15.28 6.03
C THR A 56 -14.81 14.56 7.05
N GLU A 57 -15.02 13.27 6.84
CA GLU A 57 -15.76 12.39 7.74
C GLU A 57 -14.79 11.59 8.62
N PRO A 58 -15.16 11.20 9.86
CA PRO A 58 -14.28 10.39 10.71
C PRO A 58 -13.80 9.10 10.03
N ILE A 59 -14.66 8.43 9.26
CA ILE A 59 -14.35 7.17 8.57
C ILE A 59 -13.34 7.31 7.42
N ASP A 60 -12.98 8.53 7.02
CA ASP A 60 -11.92 8.80 6.03
C ASP A 60 -10.52 8.60 6.61
N ALA A 61 -10.40 8.45 7.93
CA ALA A 61 -9.16 8.10 8.60
C ALA A 61 -8.63 6.72 8.13
N PRO A 62 -7.31 6.49 8.20
CA PRO A 62 -6.29 7.28 8.90
C PRO A 62 -5.88 8.58 8.19
N PHE A 63 -5.64 9.64 8.97
CA PHE A 63 -5.18 10.94 8.47
C PHE A 63 -3.69 11.13 8.78
N TRP A 64 -2.87 11.26 7.75
CA TRP A 64 -1.41 11.32 7.92
C TRP A 64 -0.91 12.67 8.43
N ASP A 65 -1.51 13.78 7.99
CA ASP A 65 -1.12 15.13 8.40
C ASP A 65 -1.78 15.58 9.71
N CYS A 66 -2.83 14.88 10.16
CA CYS A 66 -3.56 15.20 11.38
C CYS A 66 -4.17 13.93 11.99
N PRO A 67 -3.35 13.03 12.55
CA PRO A 67 -3.83 11.75 13.07
C PRO A 67 -4.93 11.93 14.11
N GLN A 68 -5.93 11.06 14.06
CA GLN A 68 -7.04 11.06 15.00
C GLN A 68 -7.19 9.69 15.68
N PRO A 69 -7.76 9.62 16.89
CA PRO A 69 -7.94 8.36 17.58
C PRO A 69 -8.86 7.39 16.81
N ILE A 70 -8.44 6.13 16.77
CA ILE A 70 -9.20 5.02 16.17
C ILE A 70 -9.10 3.79 17.07
N TRP A 71 -10.14 2.97 17.07
CA TRP A 71 -10.23 1.75 17.88
C TRP A 71 -10.84 0.60 17.12
N GLY A 72 -10.33 -0.62 17.34
CA GLY A 72 -10.76 -1.79 16.57
C GLY A 72 -10.94 -3.04 17.43
N ILE A 73 -11.95 -3.83 17.09
CA ILE A 73 -12.18 -5.19 17.62
C ILE A 73 -12.58 -6.13 16.49
N ASP A 74 -12.24 -7.41 16.66
CA ASP A 74 -12.78 -8.44 15.78
C ASP A 74 -14.17 -8.86 16.26
N VAL A 75 -15.05 -9.06 15.29
CA VAL A 75 -16.45 -9.44 15.49
C VAL A 75 -16.65 -10.80 14.85
N ARG A 76 -17.31 -11.71 15.59
CA ARG A 76 -17.64 -13.05 15.12
C ARG A 76 -19.13 -13.30 15.29
N ASP A 77 -19.78 -13.68 14.20
CA ASP A 77 -21.18 -14.11 14.12
C ASP A 77 -22.15 -13.15 14.83
N LEU A 78 -21.95 -11.85 14.69
CA LEU A 78 -22.80 -10.82 15.32
C LEU A 78 -24.20 -10.86 14.71
N PRO A 79 -25.26 -11.16 15.49
CA PRO A 79 -26.61 -11.27 14.95
C PRO A 79 -27.19 -9.92 14.48
N PRO A 80 -28.13 -9.92 13.51
CA PRO A 80 -28.93 -8.74 13.16
C PRO A 80 -29.52 -8.04 14.39
N GLY A 81 -29.38 -6.71 14.44
CA GLY A 81 -29.89 -5.87 15.53
C GLY A 81 -29.09 -5.96 16.85
N ALA A 82 -28.05 -6.80 16.93
CA ALA A 82 -27.24 -6.89 18.14
C ALA A 82 -26.33 -5.66 18.29
N THR A 83 -26.07 -5.28 19.55
CA THR A 83 -25.18 -4.18 19.91
C THR A 83 -23.91 -4.73 20.56
N LEU A 84 -22.76 -4.31 20.05
CA LEU A 84 -21.45 -4.58 20.63
C LEU A 84 -20.97 -3.41 21.46
N ARG A 85 -20.27 -3.73 22.55
CA ARG A 85 -19.57 -2.75 23.37
C ARG A 85 -18.09 -2.74 23.02
N LEU A 86 -17.53 -1.56 22.80
CA LEU A 86 -16.12 -1.33 22.54
C LEU A 86 -15.56 -0.40 23.63
N ASP A 87 -14.59 -0.91 24.39
CA ASP A 87 -13.97 -0.27 25.55
C ASP A 87 -12.43 -0.39 25.49
N ASP A 88 -11.74 -0.20 26.63
CA ASP A 88 -10.27 -0.20 26.73
C ASP A 88 -9.59 -1.51 26.34
N ALA A 89 -10.33 -2.61 26.16
CA ALA A 89 -9.79 -3.84 25.61
C ALA A 89 -9.51 -3.75 24.09
N ALA A 90 -10.06 -2.76 23.39
CA ALA A 90 -9.87 -2.60 21.96
C ALA A 90 -8.43 -2.25 21.58
N THR A 91 -7.98 -2.74 20.42
CA THR A 91 -6.76 -2.22 19.79
C THR A 91 -6.96 -0.72 19.56
N SER A 92 -5.96 0.10 19.89
CA SER A 92 -6.13 1.55 19.91
C SER A 92 -4.94 2.31 19.34
N PHE A 93 -5.25 3.43 18.70
CA PHE A 93 -4.30 4.46 18.30
C PHE A 93 -4.74 5.81 18.89
N GLY A 94 -3.78 6.61 19.35
CA GLY A 94 -3.99 7.89 20.02
C GLY A 94 -4.22 7.76 21.52
N SER A 95 -5.20 6.98 21.94
CA SER A 95 -5.55 6.73 23.35
C SER A 95 -6.45 5.50 23.48
N ALA A 96 -6.58 4.90 24.67
CA ALA A 96 -7.72 4.02 24.95
C ALA A 96 -9.05 4.83 24.93
N PRO A 97 -10.22 4.21 24.70
CA PRO A 97 -11.52 4.91 24.72
C PRO A 97 -11.77 5.70 26.02
N SER A 98 -11.49 5.11 27.19
CA SER A 98 -11.72 5.78 28.48
C SER A 98 -10.80 6.97 28.72
N ALA A 99 -9.65 7.00 28.02
CA ALA A 99 -8.63 8.03 28.12
C ALA A 99 -8.73 9.09 27.00
N LEU A 100 -9.79 9.06 26.19
CA LEU A 100 -10.03 10.05 25.14
C LEU A 100 -10.11 11.46 25.77
N PRO A 101 -9.28 12.44 25.34
CA PRO A 101 -9.29 13.74 25.97
C PRO A 101 -10.62 14.49 25.79
N PRO A 102 -11.02 15.35 26.74
CA PRO A 102 -12.24 16.15 26.60
C PRO A 102 -12.27 16.99 25.32
N GLY A 103 -13.47 17.19 24.80
CA GLY A 103 -13.70 17.96 23.58
C GLY A 103 -14.93 17.54 22.81
N VAL A 104 -15.20 18.23 21.70
CA VAL A 104 -16.30 17.89 20.80
C VAL A 104 -15.74 17.07 19.64
N TYR A 105 -16.35 15.91 19.41
CA TYR A 105 -15.93 14.96 18.38
C TYR A 105 -17.11 14.53 17.54
N ARG A 106 -16.82 14.17 16.29
CA ARG A 106 -17.67 13.34 15.45
C ARG A 106 -17.13 11.91 15.49
N PHE A 107 -18.01 10.93 15.67
CA PHE A 107 -17.68 9.52 15.70
C PHE A 107 -18.37 8.79 14.57
N GLN A 108 -17.71 7.78 14.02
CA GLN A 108 -18.28 6.93 12.97
C GLN A 108 -17.72 5.52 13.10
N ALA A 109 -18.50 4.51 12.73
CA ALA A 109 -18.07 3.11 12.75
C ALA A 109 -18.09 2.51 11.34
N ARG A 110 -17.18 1.56 11.11
CA ARG A 110 -17.18 0.67 9.94
C ARG A 110 -16.96 -0.77 10.35
N LEU A 111 -17.65 -1.69 9.68
CA LEU A 111 -17.44 -3.12 9.78
C LEU A 111 -16.94 -3.63 8.42
N ASP A 112 -15.66 -4.00 8.38
CA ASP A 112 -15.04 -4.64 7.23
C ASP A 112 -15.16 -6.16 7.37
N ARG A 113 -16.00 -6.76 6.53
CA ARG A 113 -16.36 -8.18 6.57
C ARG A 113 -15.41 -9.05 5.77
N HIS A 114 -14.77 -8.48 4.75
CA HIS A 114 -14.17 -9.27 3.69
C HIS A 114 -12.65 -9.08 3.62
N ARG A 115 -12.12 -7.90 3.96
CA ARG A 115 -10.67 -7.57 3.90
C ARG A 115 -10.06 -8.03 2.57
N LEU A 116 -10.71 -7.68 1.45
CA LEU A 116 -10.33 -8.15 0.11
C LEU A 116 -9.31 -7.25 -0.59
N GLY A 117 -9.07 -6.06 -0.06
CA GLY A 117 -8.08 -5.12 -0.57
C GLY A 117 -7.81 -3.97 0.38
N SER A 118 -7.05 -2.98 -0.07
CA SER A 118 -6.64 -1.86 0.77
C SER A 118 -7.74 -0.81 0.97
N ASN A 119 -8.92 -1.01 0.37
CA ASN A 119 -10.01 -0.03 0.38
C ASN A 119 -11.37 -0.72 0.56
N TRP A 120 -11.81 -0.74 1.82
CA TRP A 120 -13.09 -1.27 2.26
C TRP A 120 -14.31 -0.73 1.48
N ARG A 121 -14.20 0.46 0.88
CA ARG A 121 -15.29 1.08 0.07
C ARG A 121 -15.49 0.39 -1.27
N ARG A 122 -14.54 -0.43 -1.72
CA ARG A 122 -14.62 -1.24 -2.95
C ARG A 122 -15.17 -2.64 -2.69
N GLU A 123 -15.56 -2.96 -1.46
CA GLU A 123 -15.94 -4.31 -1.04
C GLU A 123 -17.43 -4.37 -0.71
N PRO A 124 -18.27 -4.85 -1.66
CA PRO A 124 -19.70 -4.90 -1.45
C PRO A 124 -20.06 -5.74 -0.22
N GLY A 125 -20.97 -5.25 0.61
CA GLY A 125 -21.36 -5.91 1.85
C GLY A 125 -20.74 -5.34 3.12
N ASN A 126 -19.65 -4.57 3.02
CA ASN A 126 -19.12 -3.82 4.16
C ASN A 126 -20.14 -2.81 4.68
N LEU A 127 -20.17 -2.61 6.01
CA LEU A 127 -21.18 -1.81 6.68
C LEU A 127 -20.56 -0.59 7.36
N TRP A 128 -21.31 0.50 7.45
CA TRP A 128 -20.83 1.71 8.14
C TRP A 128 -21.97 2.55 8.71
N SER A 129 -21.66 3.43 9.65
CA SER A 129 -22.63 4.32 10.31
C SER A 129 -22.63 5.72 9.72
N ASP A 130 -23.71 6.47 9.90
CA ASP A 130 -23.61 7.94 9.83
C ASP A 130 -22.73 8.49 10.97
N ALA A 131 -22.23 9.72 10.82
CA ALA A 131 -21.40 10.35 11.85
C ALA A 131 -22.27 10.90 12.99
N VAL A 132 -21.88 10.63 14.23
CA VAL A 132 -22.55 11.10 15.45
C VAL A 132 -21.65 12.09 16.19
N GLN A 133 -22.15 13.30 16.46
CA GLN A 133 -21.41 14.28 17.26
C GLN A 133 -21.68 14.08 18.75
N ALA A 134 -20.62 14.06 19.57
CA ALA A 134 -20.73 14.04 21.02
C ALA A 134 -19.64 14.88 21.70
N THR A 135 -19.96 15.40 22.88
CA THR A 135 -19.00 16.10 23.75
C THR A 135 -18.44 15.12 24.77
N VAL A 136 -17.14 14.86 24.72
CA VAL A 136 -16.40 14.05 25.68
C VAL A 136 -16.07 14.89 26.91
N LEU A 137 -16.50 14.42 28.08
CA LEU A 137 -16.31 15.08 29.37
C LEU A 137 -14.98 14.71 30.02
N ALA A 138 -14.60 15.44 31.08
CA ALA A 138 -13.42 15.12 31.87
C ALA A 138 -13.56 13.75 32.56
N PRO A 139 -12.47 12.97 32.70
CA PRO A 139 -12.51 11.70 33.41
C PRO A 139 -13.03 11.85 34.84
N GLY A 140 -13.88 10.92 35.27
CA GLY A 140 -14.35 10.84 36.67
C GLY A 140 -15.81 11.24 36.94
N GLU A 141 -16.56 11.71 35.94
CA GLU A 141 -17.96 12.15 36.15
C GLU A 141 -19.00 11.02 35.96
N ALA A 142 -18.83 10.14 34.97
CA ALA A 142 -19.56 8.89 34.74
C ALA A 142 -18.99 8.21 33.48
N THR A 143 -19.29 6.92 33.27
CA THR A 143 -19.02 6.31 31.95
C THR A 143 -19.95 6.93 30.91
N GLN A 144 -19.39 7.50 29.84
CA GLN A 144 -20.15 8.08 28.74
C GLN A 144 -20.27 7.08 27.60
N THR A 145 -21.50 6.75 27.22
CA THR A 145 -21.76 5.87 26.07
C THR A 145 -22.01 6.69 24.80
N VAL A 146 -21.21 6.46 23.76
CA VAL A 146 -21.48 6.94 22.39
C VAL A 146 -22.11 5.80 21.60
N ARG A 147 -23.28 6.05 20.99
CA ARG A 147 -24.02 5.04 20.21
C ARG A 147 -23.84 5.28 18.72
N LEU A 148 -23.55 4.21 17.98
CA LEU A 148 -23.36 4.21 16.53
C LEU A 148 -24.16 3.06 15.92
N ASP A 149 -24.88 3.32 14.83
CA ASP A 149 -25.68 2.30 14.15
C ASP A 149 -25.12 2.07 12.75
N LEU A 150 -24.75 0.82 12.43
CA LEU A 150 -24.29 0.43 11.10
C LEU A 150 -25.50 0.34 10.16
N THR A 151 -25.93 1.50 9.64
CA THR A 151 -27.15 1.66 8.83
C THR A 151 -26.90 1.62 7.32
N ARG A 152 -25.64 1.78 6.89
CA ARG A 152 -25.25 1.88 5.49
C ARG A 152 -24.51 0.61 5.06
N ARG A 153 -24.64 0.27 3.78
CA ARG A 153 -23.96 -0.86 3.13
C ARG A 153 -23.19 -0.36 1.91
N VAL A 154 -22.00 -0.91 1.68
CA VAL A 154 -21.29 -0.77 0.40
C VAL A 154 -22.03 -1.61 -0.64
N GLU A 155 -22.59 -0.95 -1.63
CA GLU A 155 -23.29 -1.62 -2.72
C GLU A 155 -22.31 -2.14 -3.79
N PRO A 156 -22.66 -3.20 -4.52
CA PRO A 156 -21.93 -3.60 -5.72
C PRO A 156 -21.99 -2.48 -6.77
N VAL A 157 -20.90 -1.73 -6.94
CA VAL A 157 -20.80 -0.71 -7.97
C VAL A 157 -20.02 -1.27 -9.17
N PRO A 158 -20.57 -1.24 -10.40
CA PRO A 158 -19.81 -1.58 -11.58
C PRO A 158 -18.54 -0.69 -11.69
N PRO A 159 -17.43 -1.21 -12.24
CA PRO A 159 -16.22 -0.43 -12.43
C PRO A 159 -16.52 0.86 -13.21
N SER A 160 -16.30 2.02 -12.60
CA SER A 160 -16.42 3.31 -13.29
C SER A 160 -15.13 3.59 -14.04
N LEU A 161 -14.98 3.00 -15.23
CA LEU A 161 -13.90 3.33 -16.15
C LEU A 161 -14.26 4.57 -16.99
N PRO A 162 -13.31 5.46 -17.29
CA PRO A 162 -13.56 6.59 -18.18
C PRO A 162 -13.95 6.12 -19.61
N PRO A 163 -14.63 6.97 -20.39
CA PRO A 163 -14.92 6.67 -21.80
C PRO A 163 -13.64 6.30 -22.58
N GLY A 164 -13.72 5.24 -23.38
CA GLY A 164 -12.59 4.73 -24.16
C GLY A 164 -11.71 3.73 -23.44
N PHE A 165 -11.95 3.45 -22.15
CA PHE A 165 -11.32 2.36 -21.41
C PHE A 165 -12.27 1.16 -21.33
N GLU A 166 -11.72 -0.02 -21.56
CA GLU A 166 -12.39 -1.30 -21.40
C GLU A 166 -11.79 -2.06 -20.22
N GLU A 167 -12.64 -2.69 -19.40
CA GLU A 167 -12.18 -3.64 -18.40
C GLU A 167 -11.94 -5.01 -19.04
N VAL A 168 -10.78 -5.60 -18.78
CA VAL A 168 -10.44 -6.96 -19.16
C VAL A 168 -10.26 -7.79 -17.89
N ARG A 169 -10.97 -8.92 -17.83
CA ARG A 169 -10.82 -9.93 -16.78
C ARG A 169 -10.35 -11.23 -17.39
N VAL A 170 -9.33 -11.82 -16.80
CA VAL A 170 -8.79 -13.12 -17.18
C VAL A 170 -8.77 -14.00 -15.93
N ARG A 171 -9.50 -15.11 -15.96
CA ARG A 171 -9.42 -16.11 -14.88
C ARG A 171 -7.99 -16.64 -14.80
N SER A 172 -7.33 -16.40 -13.68
CA SER A 172 -5.98 -16.91 -13.42
C SER A 172 -6.07 -18.33 -12.91
N SER A 173 -5.44 -19.29 -13.57
CA SER A 173 -5.34 -20.65 -13.03
C SER A 173 -4.33 -20.66 -11.89
N LEU A 174 -3.18 -20.00 -12.08
CA LEU A 174 -2.10 -19.94 -11.09
C LEU A 174 -2.56 -19.32 -9.75
N LEU A 175 -3.23 -18.17 -9.79
CA LEU A 175 -3.72 -17.52 -8.57
C LEU A 175 -4.95 -18.22 -8.00
N SER A 176 -5.82 -18.80 -8.84
CA SER A 176 -6.98 -19.56 -8.32
C SER A 176 -6.53 -20.82 -7.58
N ASP A 177 -5.54 -21.54 -8.12
CA ASP A 177 -4.98 -22.73 -7.50
C ASP A 177 -4.26 -22.40 -6.18
N PHE A 178 -3.53 -21.28 -6.15
CA PHE A 178 -2.90 -20.77 -4.93
C PHE A 178 -3.95 -20.37 -3.88
N ALA A 179 -4.95 -19.59 -4.29
CA ALA A 179 -5.98 -19.03 -3.41
C ALA A 179 -6.98 -20.09 -2.92
N GLY A 180 -7.18 -21.18 -3.67
CA GLY A 180 -8.24 -22.16 -3.43
C GLY A 180 -9.64 -21.65 -3.80
N THR A 181 -9.73 -20.49 -4.44
CA THR A 181 -10.96 -19.84 -4.88
C THR A 181 -10.69 -19.14 -6.23
N PRO A 182 -11.70 -18.96 -7.09
CA PRO A 182 -11.53 -18.20 -8.33
C PRO A 182 -10.92 -16.80 -8.13
N ILE A 183 -9.80 -16.52 -8.80
CA ILE A 183 -9.17 -15.20 -8.89
C ILE A 183 -9.10 -14.76 -10.35
N ASP A 184 -9.57 -13.55 -10.62
CA ASP A 184 -9.44 -12.92 -11.93
C ASP A 184 -8.32 -11.87 -11.90
N LEU A 185 -7.42 -11.93 -12.88
CA LEU A 185 -6.52 -10.83 -13.20
C LEU A 185 -7.32 -9.76 -13.93
N VAL A 186 -7.23 -8.52 -13.45
CA VAL A 186 -8.00 -7.39 -13.98
C VAL A 186 -7.08 -6.29 -14.50
N ALA A 187 -7.41 -5.74 -15.66
CA ALA A 187 -6.76 -4.55 -16.22
C ALA A 187 -7.78 -3.65 -16.91
N SER A 188 -7.49 -2.36 -17.04
CA SER A 188 -8.18 -1.49 -17.99
C SER A 188 -7.31 -1.29 -19.21
N VAL A 189 -7.93 -1.25 -20.39
CA VAL A 189 -7.27 -1.14 -21.68
C VAL A 189 -7.89 0.02 -22.45
N ALA A 190 -7.06 0.97 -22.87
CA ALA A 190 -7.43 1.97 -23.86
C ALA A 190 -6.66 1.72 -25.17
N PRO A 191 -7.37 1.54 -26.30
CA PRO A 191 -6.73 1.33 -27.58
C PRO A 191 -6.08 2.62 -28.11
N PRO A 192 -5.15 2.49 -29.08
CA PRO A 192 -4.69 3.61 -29.86
C PRO A 192 -5.86 4.31 -30.57
N ARG A 193 -5.68 5.59 -30.86
CA ARG A 193 -6.72 6.45 -31.43
C ARG A 193 -7.28 5.94 -32.76
N SER A 194 -6.43 5.36 -33.59
CA SER A 194 -6.81 4.72 -34.85
C SER A 194 -6.04 3.41 -35.00
N VAL A 195 -6.75 2.30 -34.75
CA VAL A 195 -6.22 0.94 -34.97
C VAL A 195 -6.26 0.65 -36.46
N GLN A 196 -5.10 0.50 -37.08
CA GLN A 196 -4.91 0.24 -38.50
C GLN A 196 -4.92 -1.27 -38.76
N PRO A 197 -5.66 -1.75 -39.80
CA PRO A 197 -5.64 -3.16 -40.17
C PRO A 197 -4.22 -3.68 -40.44
N GLY A 198 -3.87 -4.82 -39.86
CA GLY A 198 -2.57 -5.48 -40.07
C GLY A 198 -1.39 -4.88 -39.28
N ARG A 199 -1.57 -3.73 -38.62
CA ARG A 199 -0.54 -3.14 -37.75
C ARG A 199 -0.60 -3.75 -36.35
N ARG A 200 0.57 -4.04 -35.79
CA ARG A 200 0.75 -4.33 -34.35
C ARG A 200 1.26 -3.10 -33.60
N TYR A 201 0.85 -2.97 -32.34
CA TYR A 201 1.08 -1.81 -31.50
C TYR A 201 1.89 -2.16 -30.26
N ALA A 202 2.61 -1.17 -29.73
CA ALA A 202 3.22 -1.31 -28.42
C ALA A 202 2.15 -1.34 -27.30
N ALA A 203 2.55 -1.75 -26.11
CA ALA A 203 1.74 -1.70 -24.91
C ALA A 203 2.51 -0.99 -23.79
N ILE A 204 1.89 0.01 -23.19
CA ILE A 204 2.41 0.69 -21.99
C ILE A 204 1.57 0.20 -20.81
N TYR A 205 2.20 -0.56 -19.93
CA TYR A 205 1.61 -1.10 -18.71
C TYR A 205 1.84 -0.10 -17.57
N PHE A 206 0.76 0.53 -17.13
CA PHE A 206 0.71 1.42 -15.98
C PHE A 206 0.42 0.61 -14.73
N ILE A 207 1.30 0.73 -13.74
CA ILE A 207 1.13 0.13 -12.42
C ILE A 207 0.88 1.26 -11.43
N PRO A 208 -0.32 1.30 -10.82
CA PRO A 208 -0.62 2.36 -9.86
C PRO A 208 0.19 2.20 -8.57
N GLY A 209 0.21 3.24 -7.73
CA GLY A 209 0.77 3.14 -6.38
C GLY A 209 -0.17 2.40 -5.43
N PHE A 210 0.23 2.29 -4.16
CA PHE A 210 -0.62 1.77 -3.10
C PHE A 210 -2.01 2.41 -3.08
N GLY A 211 -3.05 1.61 -2.83
CA GLY A 211 -4.44 2.03 -2.90
C GLY A 211 -5.04 2.02 -4.30
N GLY A 212 -4.21 2.00 -5.34
CA GLY A 212 -4.66 2.03 -6.72
C GLY A 212 -5.00 0.67 -7.32
N ASP A 213 -5.86 0.71 -8.33
CA ASP A 213 -6.36 -0.44 -9.09
C ASP A 213 -6.35 -0.12 -10.59
N HIS A 214 -6.93 -0.99 -11.41
CA HIS A 214 -7.03 -0.78 -12.85
C HIS A 214 -7.86 0.45 -13.25
N ALA A 215 -8.61 1.09 -12.33
CA ALA A 215 -9.34 2.32 -12.62
C ALA A 215 -8.48 3.59 -12.45
N HIS A 216 -7.25 3.48 -11.91
CA HIS A 216 -6.29 4.59 -11.77
C HIS A 216 -5.66 5.03 -13.11
N THR A 217 -6.50 5.62 -13.96
CA THR A 217 -6.21 5.90 -15.37
C THR A 217 -5.81 7.36 -15.63
N ALA A 218 -5.47 8.14 -14.61
CA ALA A 218 -5.20 9.58 -14.76
C ALA A 218 -4.04 9.89 -15.74
N GLU A 219 -2.95 9.12 -15.71
CA GLU A 219 -1.83 9.28 -16.66
C GLU A 219 -2.22 8.82 -18.08
N PRO A 220 -2.80 7.62 -18.27
CA PRO A 220 -3.38 7.22 -19.55
C PRO A 220 -4.35 8.26 -20.15
N GLN A 221 -5.25 8.82 -19.34
CA GLN A 221 -6.20 9.85 -19.79
C GLN A 221 -5.50 11.12 -20.27
N ARG A 222 -4.43 11.56 -19.60
CA ARG A 222 -3.63 12.72 -20.06
C ARG A 222 -2.92 12.46 -21.40
N ILE A 223 -2.53 11.20 -21.66
CA ILE A 223 -1.95 10.79 -22.94
C ILE A 223 -3.01 10.86 -24.05
N LEU A 224 -4.19 10.29 -23.79
CA LEU A 224 -5.33 10.31 -24.72
C LEU A 224 -5.89 11.72 -24.95
N ALA A 225 -5.79 12.61 -23.96
CA ALA A 225 -6.17 14.02 -24.08
C ALA A 225 -5.15 14.87 -24.87
N HIS A 226 -4.07 14.28 -25.37
CA HIS A 226 -3.08 14.95 -26.23
C HIS A 226 -2.47 16.22 -25.63
N THR A 227 -2.19 16.17 -24.33
CA THR A 227 -1.61 17.29 -23.57
C THR A 227 -0.24 17.76 -24.10
N SER A 228 0.40 16.99 -25.00
CA SER A 228 1.58 17.39 -25.77
C SER A 228 1.67 16.61 -27.10
N PRO A 229 2.52 17.04 -28.06
CA PRO A 229 2.77 16.29 -29.30
C PRO A 229 3.29 14.86 -29.05
N GLN A 230 4.09 14.67 -28.00
CA GLN A 230 4.61 13.35 -27.63
C GLN A 230 3.53 12.48 -26.99
N ALA A 231 2.64 13.06 -26.19
CA ALA A 231 1.45 12.37 -25.69
C ALA A 231 0.55 11.92 -26.84
N ALA A 232 0.32 12.77 -27.84
CA ALA A 232 -0.43 12.40 -29.04
C ALA A 232 0.24 11.24 -29.81
N ALA A 233 1.55 11.33 -30.05
CA ALA A 233 2.28 10.26 -30.72
C ALA A 233 2.27 8.93 -29.94
N LEU A 234 2.34 8.96 -28.60
CA LEU A 234 2.17 7.76 -27.78
C LEU A 234 0.74 7.19 -27.89
N ALA A 235 -0.28 8.04 -27.84
CA ALA A 235 -1.68 7.64 -28.00
C ALA A 235 -1.97 7.01 -29.37
N ASP A 236 -1.19 7.34 -30.39
CA ASP A 236 -1.30 6.68 -31.70
C ASP A 236 -0.45 5.39 -31.78
N SER A 237 0.61 5.27 -30.96
CA SER A 237 1.61 4.20 -31.08
C SER A 237 1.39 2.99 -30.17
N ALA A 238 0.61 3.14 -29.10
CA ALA A 238 0.51 2.13 -28.06
C ALA A 238 -0.89 1.98 -27.47
N PHE A 239 -1.20 0.75 -27.06
CA PHE A 239 -2.26 0.49 -26.09
C PHE A 239 -1.81 0.95 -24.71
N LEU A 240 -2.72 1.60 -23.97
CA LEU A 240 -2.48 2.04 -22.59
C LEU A 240 -3.22 1.08 -21.67
N ILE A 241 -2.48 0.35 -20.84
CA ILE A 241 -3.01 -0.76 -20.04
C ILE A 241 -2.75 -0.47 -18.56
N THR A 242 -3.78 -0.27 -17.75
CA THR A 242 -3.60 -0.07 -16.30
C THR A 242 -3.87 -1.38 -15.59
N LEU A 243 -2.87 -1.90 -14.87
CA LEU A 243 -2.95 -3.16 -14.16
C LEU A 243 -3.63 -2.98 -12.79
N ASN A 244 -4.34 -4.01 -12.32
CA ASN A 244 -4.82 -4.08 -10.95
C ASN A 244 -3.82 -4.86 -10.06
N PRO A 245 -3.10 -4.21 -9.13
CA PRO A 245 -2.17 -4.88 -8.24
C PRO A 245 -2.79 -5.35 -6.91
N GLU A 246 -4.09 -5.11 -6.69
CA GLU A 246 -4.75 -5.37 -5.40
C GLU A 246 -4.99 -6.85 -5.12
N SER A 247 -4.84 -7.22 -3.84
CA SER A 247 -5.17 -8.52 -3.27
C SER A 247 -5.68 -8.34 -1.83
N PRO A 248 -6.17 -9.40 -1.15
CA PRO A 248 -6.51 -9.32 0.27
C PRO A 248 -5.38 -8.84 1.20
N ASN A 249 -4.14 -8.91 0.75
CA ASN A 249 -2.97 -8.41 1.47
C ASN A 249 -2.51 -7.01 0.98
N GLY A 250 -3.33 -6.32 0.19
CA GLY A 250 -3.00 -5.02 -0.42
C GLY A 250 -2.21 -5.16 -1.72
N HIS A 251 -1.35 -4.18 -1.98
CA HIS A 251 -0.60 -4.07 -3.24
C HIS A 251 0.43 -5.20 -3.39
N THR A 252 0.26 -6.06 -4.39
CA THR A 252 1.06 -7.30 -4.58
C THR A 252 2.48 -7.05 -5.10
N LEU A 253 2.75 -5.82 -5.56
CA LEU A 253 3.97 -5.40 -6.21
C LEU A 253 4.33 -6.21 -7.49
N PHE A 254 3.36 -7.00 -7.99
CA PHE A 254 3.57 -8.01 -9.03
C PHE A 254 4.81 -8.89 -8.78
N ALA A 255 5.06 -9.25 -7.52
CA ALA A 255 6.11 -10.20 -7.15
C ALA A 255 5.48 -11.55 -6.79
N ASP A 256 6.16 -12.63 -7.17
CA ASP A 256 5.81 -13.95 -6.67
C ASP A 256 6.22 -14.03 -5.19
N SER A 257 5.24 -14.18 -4.29
CA SER A 257 5.50 -14.19 -2.85
C SER A 257 4.81 -15.33 -2.11
N ALA A 258 5.33 -15.63 -0.92
CA ALA A 258 4.82 -16.70 -0.07
C ALA A 258 3.39 -16.43 0.41
N CYS A 259 3.01 -15.15 0.60
CA CYS A 259 1.69 -14.77 1.10
C CYS A 259 0.69 -14.42 -0.02
N ASN A 260 1.17 -13.94 -1.18
CA ASN A 260 0.30 -13.47 -2.27
C ASN A 260 0.18 -14.46 -3.43
N GLY A 261 1.09 -15.42 -3.53
CA GLY A 261 1.16 -16.34 -4.65
C GLY A 261 1.91 -15.77 -5.85
N PRO A 262 1.85 -16.45 -7.00
CA PRO A 262 2.71 -16.19 -8.14
C PRO A 262 2.19 -15.07 -9.07
N TRP A 263 2.13 -13.82 -8.58
CA TRP A 263 1.60 -12.67 -9.33
C TRP A 263 2.41 -12.27 -10.56
N ALA A 264 3.74 -12.34 -10.50
CA ALA A 264 4.59 -12.08 -11.67
C ALA A 264 4.37 -13.15 -12.74
N ALA A 265 4.31 -14.42 -12.34
CA ALA A 265 4.03 -15.51 -13.27
C ALA A 265 2.63 -15.36 -13.87
N ALA A 266 1.59 -15.15 -13.06
CA ALA A 266 0.21 -14.96 -13.53
C ALA A 266 0.09 -13.78 -14.52
N LEU A 267 0.72 -12.65 -14.22
CA LEU A 267 0.79 -11.52 -15.15
C LEU A 267 1.43 -11.92 -16.49
N THR A 268 2.59 -12.56 -16.44
CA THR A 268 3.41 -12.80 -17.64
C THR A 268 2.99 -14.00 -18.48
N THR A 269 2.35 -15.00 -17.88
CA THR A 269 1.96 -16.25 -18.56
C THR A 269 0.46 -16.34 -18.83
N GLU A 270 -0.37 -15.54 -18.16
CA GLU A 270 -1.84 -15.59 -18.32
C GLU A 270 -2.39 -14.26 -18.84
N LEU A 271 -2.23 -13.16 -18.11
CA LEU A 271 -2.84 -11.87 -18.50
C LEU A 271 -2.21 -11.28 -19.77
N VAL A 272 -0.88 -11.16 -19.84
CA VAL A 272 -0.19 -10.59 -21.02
C VAL A 272 -0.52 -11.39 -22.30
N PRO A 273 -0.39 -12.73 -22.33
CA PRO A 273 -0.79 -13.50 -23.51
C PRO A 273 -2.28 -13.36 -23.88
N ALA A 274 -3.17 -13.28 -22.89
CA ALA A 274 -4.60 -13.07 -23.15
C ALA A 274 -4.89 -11.70 -23.78
N LEU A 275 -4.18 -10.64 -23.33
CA LEU A 275 -4.26 -9.32 -23.95
C LEU A 275 -3.73 -9.35 -25.39
N GLU A 276 -2.66 -10.08 -25.67
CA GLU A 276 -2.07 -10.22 -27.02
C GLU A 276 -2.91 -11.06 -27.97
N ALA A 277 -3.70 -11.98 -27.45
CA ALA A 277 -4.69 -12.71 -28.23
C ALA A 277 -5.91 -11.83 -28.58
N ARG A 278 -6.25 -10.89 -27.69
CA ARG A 278 -7.44 -10.03 -27.82
C ARG A 278 -7.21 -8.76 -28.64
N TYR A 279 -6.03 -8.17 -28.53
CA TYR A 279 -5.67 -6.90 -29.16
C TYR A 279 -4.47 -7.06 -30.08
N PRO A 280 -4.31 -6.21 -31.12
CA PRO A 280 -3.18 -6.27 -32.05
C PRO A 280 -1.87 -5.76 -31.41
N LEU A 281 -1.43 -6.41 -30.35
CA LEU A 281 -0.21 -6.08 -29.62
C LEU A 281 1.02 -6.72 -30.28
N GLU A 282 2.14 -6.00 -30.23
CA GLU A 282 3.46 -6.50 -30.61
C GLU A 282 4.05 -7.33 -29.45
N PRO A 283 4.31 -8.64 -29.65
CA PRO A 283 4.75 -9.54 -28.58
C PRO A 283 6.26 -9.44 -28.28
N ARG A 284 7.03 -8.62 -29.02
CA ARG A 284 8.43 -8.40 -28.70
C ARG A 284 8.59 -7.66 -27.37
N PRO A 285 9.57 -8.00 -26.51
CA PRO A 285 9.78 -7.31 -25.24
C PRO A 285 9.98 -5.81 -25.40
N ALA A 286 10.69 -5.37 -26.45
CA ALA A 286 10.90 -3.96 -26.76
C ALA A 286 9.59 -3.15 -26.94
N ALA A 287 8.46 -3.81 -27.17
CA ALA A 287 7.14 -3.20 -27.31
C ALA A 287 6.32 -3.13 -26.01
N ARG A 288 6.76 -3.81 -24.95
CA ARG A 288 6.10 -3.81 -23.64
C ARG A 288 6.86 -2.91 -22.68
N LEU A 289 6.30 -1.73 -22.42
CA LEU A 289 6.89 -0.72 -21.54
C LEU A 289 6.19 -0.73 -20.19
N LEU A 290 6.96 -0.56 -19.11
CA LEU A 290 6.44 -0.45 -17.75
C LEU A 290 6.50 1.01 -17.28
N ARG A 291 5.42 1.47 -16.64
CA ARG A 291 5.33 2.79 -16.02
C ARG A 291 4.71 2.64 -14.64
N GLY A 292 5.40 3.12 -13.60
CA GLY A 292 4.84 3.05 -12.25
C GLY A 292 5.35 4.13 -11.32
N HIS A 293 4.55 4.44 -10.30
CA HIS A 293 4.87 5.39 -9.24
C HIS A 293 4.67 4.74 -7.87
N SER A 294 5.49 5.08 -6.87
CA SER A 294 5.36 4.52 -5.52
C SER A 294 5.50 2.99 -5.54
N SER A 295 4.58 2.22 -4.95
CA SER A 295 4.51 0.76 -5.09
C SER A 295 4.53 0.26 -6.54
N GLY A 296 3.86 0.95 -7.46
CA GLY A 296 3.93 0.64 -8.88
C GLY A 296 5.31 0.92 -9.48
N GLY A 297 6.04 1.91 -8.94
CA GLY A 297 7.42 2.20 -9.32
C GLY A 297 8.36 1.06 -8.96
N TRP A 298 8.23 0.50 -7.75
CA TRP A 298 8.97 -0.69 -7.35
C TRP A 298 8.63 -1.88 -8.24
N SER A 299 7.33 -2.09 -8.50
CA SER A 299 6.83 -3.17 -9.38
C SER A 299 7.43 -3.08 -10.78
N ALA A 300 7.52 -1.87 -11.35
CA ALA A 300 8.09 -1.63 -12.67
C ALA A 300 9.60 -1.97 -12.71
N VAL A 301 10.35 -1.62 -11.67
CA VAL A 301 11.78 -1.99 -11.56
C VAL A 301 11.91 -3.51 -11.39
N TRP A 302 11.12 -4.11 -10.49
CA TRP A 302 11.14 -5.54 -10.22
C TRP A 302 10.87 -6.37 -11.47
N LEU A 303 9.75 -6.13 -12.16
CA LEU A 303 9.38 -6.85 -13.38
C LEU A 303 10.41 -6.67 -14.51
N ALA A 304 11.05 -5.51 -14.62
CA ALA A 304 12.11 -5.30 -15.60
C ALA A 304 13.36 -6.15 -15.32
N LEU A 305 13.67 -6.40 -14.04
CA LEU A 305 14.82 -7.20 -13.61
C LEU A 305 14.53 -8.70 -13.63
N THR A 306 13.33 -9.12 -13.21
CA THR A 306 12.95 -10.53 -13.02
C THR A 306 12.26 -11.13 -14.24
N CYS A 307 11.61 -10.30 -15.08
CA CYS A 307 10.98 -10.71 -16.32
C CYS A 307 11.56 -9.98 -17.57
N PRO A 308 12.90 -9.89 -17.76
CA PRO A 308 13.52 -9.11 -18.83
C PRO A 308 13.28 -9.67 -20.25
N GLY A 309 12.78 -10.91 -20.34
CA GLY A 309 12.32 -11.54 -21.58
C GLY A 309 10.86 -11.22 -21.94
N VAL A 310 10.12 -10.52 -21.06
CA VAL A 310 8.73 -10.09 -21.29
C VAL A 310 8.67 -8.58 -21.47
N PHE A 311 9.32 -7.80 -20.59
CA PHE A 311 9.29 -6.35 -20.60
C PHE A 311 10.61 -5.73 -21.09
N GLY A 312 10.50 -4.70 -21.94
CA GLY A 312 11.66 -4.13 -22.65
C GLY A 312 12.29 -2.93 -21.95
N ALA A 313 11.50 -2.11 -21.24
CA ALA A 313 11.98 -0.94 -20.51
C ALA A 313 10.98 -0.52 -19.42
N ALA A 314 11.48 0.19 -18.40
CA ALA A 314 10.71 0.65 -17.27
C ALA A 314 11.01 2.11 -16.90
N TRP A 315 9.95 2.84 -16.55
CA TRP A 315 10.00 4.20 -16.00
C TRP A 315 9.31 4.22 -14.63
N ALA A 316 10.12 4.28 -13.58
CA ALA A 316 9.68 4.33 -12.20
C ALA A 316 9.81 5.75 -11.65
N SER A 317 8.85 6.18 -10.82
CA SER A 317 8.93 7.42 -10.06
C SER A 317 8.70 7.19 -8.58
N ALA A 318 9.63 7.63 -7.73
CA ALA A 318 9.65 7.43 -6.28
C ALA A 318 9.22 6.00 -5.89
N PRO A 319 9.95 4.96 -6.33
CA PRO A 319 9.58 3.58 -6.03
C PRO A 319 9.62 3.32 -4.51
N ASP A 320 8.79 2.39 -4.02
CA ASP A 320 8.95 1.78 -2.68
C ASP A 320 10.42 1.34 -2.45
N PRO A 321 10.85 1.05 -1.20
CA PRO A 321 12.26 0.82 -0.90
C PRO A 321 12.91 -0.22 -1.81
N ILE A 322 13.80 0.22 -2.71
CA ILE A 322 14.54 -0.65 -3.63
C ILE A 322 15.88 -1.15 -3.05
N ASP A 323 16.26 -0.69 -1.86
CA ASP A 323 17.41 -1.20 -1.09
C ASP A 323 17.02 -1.24 0.39
N PHE A 324 17.08 -2.42 1.02
CA PHE A 324 16.53 -2.63 2.35
C PHE A 324 17.45 -2.15 3.49
N ARG A 325 18.63 -1.61 3.16
CA ARG A 325 19.42 -0.76 4.09
C ARG A 325 18.73 0.58 4.36
N ALA A 326 17.75 0.96 3.53
CA ALA A 326 16.93 2.15 3.65
C ALA A 326 15.44 1.80 3.41
N PHE A 327 14.88 0.99 4.30
CA PHE A 327 13.46 0.66 4.33
C PHE A 327 12.66 1.82 4.96
N GLN A 328 12.31 2.80 4.11
CA GLN A 328 12.12 4.19 4.52
C GLN A 328 13.37 4.73 5.25
N GLN A 329 13.26 5.04 6.54
CA GLN A 329 14.38 5.48 7.36
C GLN A 329 15.08 4.35 8.13
N GLY A 330 14.47 3.17 8.21
CA GLY A 330 15.05 2.02 8.91
C GLY A 330 16.03 1.22 8.06
N ASP A 331 16.92 0.47 8.71
CA ASP A 331 17.73 -0.57 8.09
C ASP A 331 17.24 -1.93 8.62
N ILE A 332 16.65 -2.75 7.74
CA ILE A 332 16.15 -4.08 8.11
C ILE A 332 17.18 -5.18 7.82
N THR A 333 18.36 -4.82 7.34
CA THR A 333 19.45 -5.77 7.03
C THR A 333 20.36 -6.04 8.23
N THR A 334 20.22 -5.26 9.30
CA THR A 334 20.96 -5.39 10.55
C THR A 334 19.99 -5.50 11.74
N PRO A 335 20.39 -6.14 12.86
CA PRO A 335 19.57 -6.16 14.06
C PRO A 335 19.27 -4.75 14.56
N GLY A 336 18.01 -4.47 14.92
CA GLY A 336 17.62 -3.13 15.30
C GLY A 336 16.16 -3.02 15.74
N ASN A 337 15.65 -1.79 15.67
CA ASN A 337 14.28 -1.47 16.04
C ASN A 337 13.71 -0.43 15.08
N MET A 338 12.58 -0.74 14.45
CA MET A 338 11.94 0.10 13.44
C MET A 338 11.25 1.34 14.02
N PHE A 339 10.96 1.36 15.31
CA PHE A 339 10.36 2.50 16.00
C PHE A 339 11.41 3.42 16.64
N GLY A 340 12.70 3.07 16.59
CA GLY A 340 13.80 3.84 17.17
C GLY A 340 14.43 3.14 18.39
N PRO A 341 15.33 3.80 19.14
CA PRO A 341 16.15 3.18 20.17
C PRO A 341 15.39 2.84 21.48
N ARG A 342 14.06 2.62 21.43
CA ARG A 342 13.20 2.36 22.60
C ARG A 342 12.62 0.94 22.58
N PRO A 343 13.42 -0.09 22.90
CA PRO A 343 13.02 -1.48 22.67
C PRO A 343 12.10 -2.11 23.73
N ASP A 344 11.76 -1.45 24.83
CA ASP A 344 11.36 -2.17 26.06
C ASP A 344 10.05 -1.74 26.75
N ARG A 345 9.21 -0.89 26.14
CA ARG A 345 7.88 -0.60 26.72
C ARG A 345 6.76 -0.70 25.69
N PRO A 346 5.86 -1.70 25.84
CA PRO A 346 4.58 -1.69 25.17
C PRO A 346 3.88 -0.36 25.39
N ARG A 347 3.54 0.35 24.31
CA ARG A 347 2.91 1.67 24.39
C ARG A 347 1.62 1.72 23.57
N ILE A 348 0.64 2.46 24.07
CA ILE A 348 -0.39 3.03 23.19
C ILE A 348 0.30 4.16 22.44
N THR A 349 0.30 4.09 21.11
CA THR A 349 0.96 5.11 20.29
C THR A 349 0.12 6.38 20.27
N PRO A 350 0.65 7.54 20.75
CA PRO A 350 -0.09 8.79 20.77
C PRO A 350 -0.24 9.42 19.37
N LEU A 351 -1.07 10.46 19.28
CA LEU A 351 -1.29 11.19 18.03
C LEU A 351 -0.05 11.96 17.53
N GLU A 352 0.84 12.34 18.45
CA GLU A 352 2.09 13.03 18.13
C GLU A 352 3.28 12.06 18.24
N PRO A 353 4.30 12.13 17.36
CA PRO A 353 5.48 11.29 17.47
C PRO A 353 6.21 11.49 18.82
N LEU A 354 6.77 10.42 19.38
CA LEU A 354 7.60 10.52 20.59
C LEU A 354 9.04 10.94 20.22
N PRO A 355 9.77 11.61 21.13
CA PRO A 355 11.17 11.95 20.86
C PRO A 355 12.04 10.74 20.53
N GLY A 356 12.67 10.73 19.36
CA GLY A 356 13.50 9.62 18.90
C GLY A 356 12.74 8.51 18.16
N ASP A 357 11.44 8.68 17.92
CA ASP A 357 10.72 7.82 16.98
C ASP A 357 11.30 8.00 15.57
N VAL A 358 11.37 6.90 14.81
CA VAL A 358 11.80 6.94 13.41
C VAL A 358 10.67 7.53 12.57
N ALA A 359 10.90 8.67 11.92
CA ALA A 359 9.90 9.26 11.04
C ALA A 359 9.67 8.40 9.78
N SER A 360 8.42 8.29 9.36
CA SER A 360 7.99 7.52 8.18
C SER A 360 7.41 8.44 7.10
N TYR A 361 6.84 9.58 7.51
CA TYR A 361 6.23 10.54 6.61
C TYR A 361 6.63 11.97 6.95
N ARG A 362 6.92 12.75 5.91
CA ARG A 362 7.14 14.19 5.97
C ARG A 362 6.36 14.93 4.91
N ARG A 363 6.00 16.16 5.24
CA ARG A 363 5.38 17.12 4.31
C ARG A 363 5.87 18.53 4.62
N ASP A 364 6.19 19.29 3.57
CA ASP A 364 6.72 20.66 3.67
C ASP A 364 7.98 20.75 4.57
N GLY A 365 8.84 19.73 4.48
CA GLY A 365 10.08 19.64 5.26
C GLY A 365 9.88 19.33 6.75
N ARG A 366 8.67 18.98 7.19
CA ARG A 366 8.35 18.62 8.57
C ARG A 366 7.94 17.17 8.68
N GLU A 367 8.45 16.48 9.69
CA GLU A 367 8.00 15.15 10.09
C GLU A 367 6.54 15.23 10.54
N ARG A 368 5.74 14.28 10.08
CA ARG A 368 4.29 14.22 10.34
C ARG A 368 3.90 12.91 11.01
N MET A 369 4.53 11.82 10.59
CA MET A 369 4.31 10.50 11.15
C MET A 369 5.64 9.81 11.45
N SER A 370 5.57 8.92 12.42
CA SER A 370 6.56 7.89 12.69
C SER A 370 6.11 6.53 12.19
N VAL A 371 7.08 5.65 11.96
CA VAL A 371 6.87 4.24 11.63
C VAL A 371 5.94 3.60 12.68
N ALA A 372 6.13 3.93 13.95
CA ALA A 372 5.28 3.45 15.04
C ALA A 372 3.81 3.90 14.93
N GLN A 373 3.55 5.11 14.44
CA GLN A 373 2.19 5.62 14.27
C GLN A 373 1.49 4.99 13.07
N GLU A 374 2.17 4.85 11.92
CA GLU A 374 1.62 4.16 10.76
C GLU A 374 1.26 2.71 11.09
N ASN A 375 2.19 1.97 11.70
CA ASN A 375 1.96 0.58 12.08
C ASN A 375 0.86 0.43 13.15
N ALA A 376 0.81 1.32 14.14
CA ALA A 376 -0.26 1.27 15.15
C ALA A 376 -1.64 1.54 14.53
N MET A 377 -1.74 2.39 13.51
CA MET A 377 -2.99 2.57 12.78
C MET A 377 -3.36 1.32 11.97
N GLU A 378 -2.42 0.73 11.22
CA GLU A 378 -2.65 -0.51 10.48
C GLU A 378 -3.09 -1.66 11.43
N GLU A 379 -2.47 -1.80 12.60
CA GLU A 379 -2.88 -2.78 13.61
C GLU A 379 -4.31 -2.55 14.15
N VAL A 380 -4.78 -1.30 14.22
CA VAL A 380 -6.19 -1.03 14.54
C VAL A 380 -7.10 -1.49 13.39
N LEU A 381 -6.71 -1.22 12.14
CA LEU A 381 -7.49 -1.56 10.95
C LEU A 381 -7.52 -3.06 10.65
N GLY A 382 -6.44 -3.78 10.93
CA GLY A 382 -6.30 -5.21 10.66
C GLY A 382 -5.10 -5.78 11.40
N PRO A 383 -5.28 -6.24 12.65
CA PRO A 383 -4.18 -6.76 13.46
C PRO A 383 -3.57 -8.01 12.84
N GLY A 384 -2.30 -8.27 13.14
CA GLY A 384 -1.60 -9.44 12.61
C GLY A 384 -1.24 -9.30 11.13
N ASN A 385 -0.94 -8.07 10.71
CA ASN A 385 -0.63 -7.71 9.33
C ASN A 385 -1.75 -8.03 8.32
N THR A 386 -3.00 -7.66 8.64
CA THR A 386 -4.18 -8.01 7.83
C THR A 386 -4.98 -6.79 7.38
N SER A 387 -4.42 -5.59 7.52
CA SER A 387 -5.09 -4.34 7.16
C SER A 387 -5.08 -4.07 5.66
N ALA A 388 -4.28 -4.82 4.89
CA ALA A 388 -3.93 -4.52 3.50
C ALA A 388 -3.33 -3.11 3.32
N GLY A 389 -2.83 -2.51 4.42
CA GLY A 389 -2.12 -1.25 4.46
C GLY A 389 -0.75 -1.30 3.78
N GLN A 390 -0.03 -0.18 3.79
CA GLN A 390 1.25 -0.09 3.09
C GLN A 390 2.29 -1.00 3.76
N TRP A 391 2.39 -0.96 5.09
CA TRP A 391 3.33 -1.80 5.84
C TRP A 391 2.96 -3.27 5.74
N ASP A 392 1.69 -3.59 5.91
CA ASP A 392 1.19 -4.97 5.79
C ASP A 392 1.39 -5.54 4.39
N SER A 393 1.19 -4.72 3.34
CA SER A 393 1.45 -5.13 1.96
C SER A 393 2.93 -5.44 1.73
N TRP A 394 3.85 -4.63 2.25
CA TRP A 394 5.27 -4.95 2.19
C TRP A 394 5.61 -6.22 2.97
N GLN A 395 5.01 -6.43 4.14
CA GLN A 395 5.21 -7.66 4.89
C GLN A 395 4.68 -8.89 4.14
N ALA A 396 3.56 -8.77 3.42
CA ALA A 396 3.02 -9.85 2.59
C ALA A 396 3.82 -10.12 1.31
N VAL A 397 4.43 -9.10 0.72
CA VAL A 397 5.27 -9.29 -0.48
C VAL A 397 6.63 -9.85 -0.10
N PHE A 398 7.28 -9.31 0.92
CA PHE A 398 8.69 -9.59 1.20
C PHE A 398 8.92 -10.65 2.29
N GLY A 399 7.94 -10.85 3.16
CA GLY A 399 8.04 -11.73 4.32
C GLY A 399 7.57 -13.17 4.06
N PRO A 400 7.90 -14.10 4.98
CA PRO A 400 7.27 -15.40 5.04
C PRO A 400 5.82 -15.33 5.50
N ARG A 401 5.12 -16.45 5.32
CA ARG A 401 3.83 -16.70 5.96
C ARG A 401 4.02 -16.81 7.48
N ALA A 402 3.05 -16.30 8.24
CA ALA A 402 3.02 -16.48 9.69
C ALA A 402 3.00 -17.98 10.05
N PRO A 403 3.56 -18.39 11.19
CA PRO A 403 3.61 -19.81 11.58
C PRO A 403 2.24 -20.49 11.68
N ASP A 404 1.19 -19.74 12.01
CA ASP A 404 -0.20 -20.18 12.13
C ASP A 404 -1.03 -19.97 10.86
N ALA A 405 -0.42 -19.44 9.79
CA ALA A 405 -1.13 -19.18 8.56
C ALA A 405 -1.61 -20.50 7.89
N PRO A 406 -2.78 -20.49 7.23
CA PRO A 406 -3.28 -21.65 6.50
C PRO A 406 -2.27 -22.20 5.49
N ALA A 407 -2.20 -23.52 5.32
CA ALA A 407 -1.25 -24.14 4.39
C ALA A 407 -1.46 -23.77 2.91
N LYS A 408 -2.65 -23.30 2.53
CA LYS A 408 -3.01 -22.82 1.19
C LYS A 408 -3.75 -21.49 1.29
N GLY A 409 -3.79 -20.73 0.21
CA GLY A 409 -4.47 -19.45 0.15
C GLY A 409 -3.59 -18.26 0.50
N PHE A 410 -4.14 -17.06 0.30
CA PHE A 410 -3.58 -15.84 0.83
C PHE A 410 -3.31 -16.00 2.33
N ALA A 411 -2.09 -15.70 2.74
CA ALA A 411 -1.66 -15.88 4.12
C ALA A 411 -1.31 -14.55 4.76
N HIS A 412 -1.52 -14.47 6.07
CA HIS A 412 -1.00 -13.40 6.88
C HIS A 412 0.52 -13.52 6.94
N PRO A 413 1.27 -12.44 6.71
CA PRO A 413 2.73 -12.47 6.81
C PRO A 413 3.18 -12.52 8.27
N ALA A 414 4.31 -13.17 8.50
CA ALA A 414 5.00 -13.07 9.78
C ALA A 414 5.40 -11.60 10.04
N HIS A 415 5.37 -11.20 11.31
CA HIS A 415 5.77 -9.85 11.71
C HIS A 415 7.27 -9.64 11.50
N LEU A 416 7.65 -8.65 10.68
CA LEU A 416 9.05 -8.24 10.52
C LEU A 416 9.62 -7.65 11.81
N PHE A 417 8.78 -6.98 12.58
CA PHE A 417 9.11 -6.44 13.89
C PHE A 417 7.90 -6.56 14.81
N ASP A 418 8.15 -6.62 16.11
CA ASP A 418 7.08 -6.62 17.11
C ASP A 418 6.23 -5.33 16.99
N PRO A 419 4.90 -5.44 16.79
CA PRO A 419 4.04 -4.28 16.51
C PRO A 419 3.89 -3.32 17.71
N ARG A 420 4.31 -3.72 18.92
CA ARG A 420 4.19 -2.92 20.15
C ARG A 420 5.49 -2.21 20.52
N THR A 421 6.63 -2.79 20.15
CA THR A 421 7.97 -2.35 20.56
C THR A 421 8.84 -1.92 19.38
N GLY A 422 8.55 -2.38 18.17
CA GLY A 422 9.33 -2.15 16.96
C GLY A 422 10.59 -3.02 16.85
N ALA A 423 10.81 -3.95 17.76
CA ALA A 423 12.00 -4.82 17.74
C ALA A 423 11.99 -5.71 16.50
N LEU A 424 13.04 -5.61 15.67
CA LEU A 424 13.16 -6.38 14.44
C LEU A 424 13.41 -7.86 14.73
N ASP A 425 12.73 -8.73 13.98
CA ASP A 425 13.00 -10.14 13.94
C ASP A 425 14.03 -10.42 12.83
N PRO A 426 15.28 -10.81 13.17
CA PRO A 426 16.33 -11.05 12.18
C PRO A 426 16.09 -12.31 11.33
N GLU A 427 15.32 -13.29 11.82
CA GLU A 427 14.97 -14.48 11.05
C GLU A 427 13.98 -14.10 9.95
N VAL A 428 12.91 -13.38 10.31
CA VAL A 428 11.93 -12.86 9.33
C VAL A 428 12.60 -11.92 8.34
N ALA A 429 13.41 -10.97 8.82
CA ALA A 429 14.13 -10.03 7.96
C ALA A 429 15.08 -10.72 6.96
N SER A 430 15.57 -11.92 7.28
CA SER A 430 16.42 -12.66 6.35
C SER A 430 15.69 -13.11 5.07
N HIS A 431 14.37 -13.29 5.13
CA HIS A 431 13.56 -13.68 3.97
C HIS A 431 13.39 -12.53 2.98
N TYR A 432 13.41 -11.29 3.47
CA TYR A 432 13.26 -10.08 2.66
C TYR A 432 14.40 -9.92 1.64
N ARG A 433 15.56 -10.54 1.91
CA ARG A 433 16.74 -10.50 1.05
C ARG A 433 16.50 -10.96 -0.39
N ALA A 434 15.44 -11.74 -0.65
CA ALA A 434 15.06 -12.17 -1.99
C ALA A 434 14.46 -11.04 -2.84
N TYR A 435 13.92 -10.00 -2.20
CA TYR A 435 13.22 -8.88 -2.82
C TYR A 435 14.00 -7.55 -2.77
N ASP A 436 15.13 -7.52 -2.07
CA ASP A 436 16.04 -6.37 -2.02
C ASP A 436 16.74 -6.18 -3.38
N ILE A 437 16.22 -5.26 -4.21
CA ILE A 437 16.73 -4.95 -5.56
C ILE A 437 18.19 -4.47 -5.51
N GLY A 438 18.55 -3.63 -4.53
CA GLY A 438 19.91 -3.14 -4.33
C GLY A 438 20.87 -4.26 -3.94
N ARG A 439 20.40 -5.26 -3.17
CA ARG A 439 21.15 -6.49 -2.93
C ARG A 439 21.28 -7.36 -4.18
N LEU A 440 20.20 -7.57 -4.95
CA LEU A 440 20.27 -8.33 -6.19
C LEU A 440 21.33 -7.76 -7.13
N LEU A 441 21.37 -6.44 -7.29
CA LEU A 441 22.38 -5.74 -8.10
C LEU A 441 23.81 -5.96 -7.57
N ARG A 442 24.01 -5.90 -6.25
CA ARG A 442 25.33 -6.12 -5.62
C ARG A 442 25.80 -7.56 -5.73
N ASP A 443 24.89 -8.51 -5.59
CA ASP A 443 25.19 -9.94 -5.62
C ASP A 443 25.47 -10.44 -7.05
N ASP A 444 24.80 -9.87 -8.07
CA ASP A 444 25.00 -10.23 -9.48
C ASP A 444 24.99 -8.99 -10.41
N PRO A 445 26.04 -8.16 -10.35
CA PRO A 445 26.13 -6.95 -11.18
C PRO A 445 26.22 -7.25 -12.68
N GLY A 446 26.70 -8.44 -13.06
CA GLY A 446 26.79 -8.87 -14.45
C GLY A 446 25.40 -9.12 -15.07
N ARG A 447 24.47 -9.67 -14.29
CA ARG A 447 23.08 -9.88 -14.73
C ARG A 447 22.26 -8.60 -14.69
N PHE A 448 22.27 -7.87 -13.58
CA PHE A 448 21.33 -6.78 -13.35
C PHE A 448 21.86 -5.41 -13.79
N GLY A 449 23.17 -5.20 -13.74
CA GLY A 449 23.82 -3.94 -14.14
C GLY A 449 23.49 -3.47 -15.56
N PRO A 450 23.57 -4.34 -16.58
CA PRO A 450 23.19 -3.98 -17.95
C PRO A 450 21.71 -3.57 -18.07
N ILE A 451 20.81 -4.24 -17.34
CA ILE A 451 19.38 -3.90 -17.34
C ILE A 451 19.17 -2.51 -16.74
N PHE A 452 19.79 -2.21 -15.60
CA PHE A 452 19.73 -0.88 -14.99
C PHE A 452 20.19 0.22 -15.93
N LYS A 453 21.30 0.00 -16.63
CA LYS A 453 21.93 1.02 -17.48
C LYS A 453 21.37 1.11 -18.89
N GLN A 454 20.48 0.21 -19.31
CA GLN A 454 19.87 0.24 -20.64
C GLN A 454 18.35 0.43 -20.60
N ARG A 455 17.69 -0.13 -19.58
CA ARG A 455 16.25 -0.39 -19.62
C ARG A 455 15.48 0.34 -18.51
N ILE A 456 16.12 0.69 -17.41
CA ILE A 456 15.43 1.23 -16.23
C ILE A 456 15.73 2.72 -16.08
N ARG A 457 14.67 3.53 -15.98
CA ARG A 457 14.74 4.95 -15.61
C ARG A 457 14.01 5.15 -14.28
N ILE A 458 14.68 5.73 -13.30
CA ILE A 458 14.13 6.04 -11.98
C ILE A 458 14.22 7.55 -11.76
N LEU A 459 13.09 8.14 -11.38
CA LEU A 459 12.99 9.54 -10.97
C LEU A 459 12.53 9.60 -9.50
N CYS A 460 13.29 10.22 -8.61
CA CYS A 460 12.89 10.41 -7.22
C CYS A 460 13.17 11.85 -6.79
N GLY A 461 12.52 12.33 -5.74
CA GLY A 461 12.74 13.66 -5.18
C GLY A 461 13.64 13.58 -3.96
N SER A 462 14.57 14.49 -3.78
CA SER A 462 15.48 14.50 -2.62
C SER A 462 14.76 14.77 -1.30
N LEU A 463 13.51 15.22 -1.36
CA LEU A 463 12.63 15.45 -0.22
C LEU A 463 11.41 14.52 -0.29
N ASP A 464 11.55 13.31 -0.86
CA ASP A 464 10.48 12.32 -0.94
C ASP A 464 9.74 12.19 0.39
N SER A 465 8.41 12.21 0.32
CA SER A 465 7.56 12.32 1.50
C SER A 465 7.66 11.10 2.40
N PHE A 466 8.09 9.95 1.89
CA PHE A 466 8.20 8.68 2.60
C PHE A 466 9.67 8.22 2.73
N TYR A 467 10.62 9.15 2.53
CA TYR A 467 12.06 8.89 2.61
C TYR A 467 12.59 7.83 1.62
N LEU A 468 11.85 7.57 0.54
CA LEU A 468 12.20 6.57 -0.48
C LEU A 468 13.45 6.97 -1.28
N ASP A 469 13.80 8.26 -1.26
CA ASP A 469 15.00 8.81 -1.89
C ASP A 469 16.28 8.17 -1.37
N ARG A 470 16.29 7.70 -0.12
CA ARG A 470 17.44 7.04 0.49
C ARG A 470 17.78 5.71 -0.17
N ALA A 471 16.79 4.85 -0.37
CA ALA A 471 16.97 3.59 -1.08
C ALA A 471 17.38 3.84 -2.55
N VAL A 472 16.78 4.85 -3.19
CA VAL A 472 17.13 5.24 -4.56
C VAL A 472 18.59 5.72 -4.66
N ALA A 473 19.07 6.50 -3.69
CA ALA A 473 20.45 6.96 -3.63
C ALA A 473 21.45 5.80 -3.51
N LEU A 474 21.16 4.81 -2.65
CA LEU A 474 22.01 3.63 -2.51
C LEU A 474 22.13 2.84 -3.82
N VAL A 475 21.00 2.55 -4.48
CA VAL A 475 21.01 1.86 -5.78
C VAL A 475 21.69 2.69 -6.85
N LYS A 476 21.49 4.02 -6.86
CA LYS A 476 22.19 4.93 -7.76
C LYS A 476 23.70 4.79 -7.63
N ASP A 477 24.23 4.82 -6.41
CA ASP A 477 25.67 4.69 -6.16
C ASP A 477 26.23 3.33 -6.60
N GLU A 478 25.46 2.24 -6.43
CA GLU A 478 25.84 0.92 -6.96
C GLU A 478 25.88 0.93 -8.49
N VAL A 479 24.85 1.47 -9.16
CA VAL A 479 24.77 1.55 -10.62
C VAL A 479 25.88 2.45 -11.19
N ASP A 480 26.18 3.59 -10.57
CA ASP A 480 27.18 4.53 -11.04
C ASP A 480 28.60 3.96 -10.94
N ARG A 481 28.87 3.07 -9.97
CA ARG A 481 30.14 2.34 -9.85
C ARG A 481 30.37 1.29 -10.93
N LEU A 482 29.33 0.85 -11.64
CA LEU A 482 29.47 -0.14 -12.70
C LEU A 482 30.17 0.47 -13.92
N SER A 483 31.35 -0.08 -14.24
CA SER A 483 32.23 0.37 -15.31
C SER A 483 32.22 -0.54 -16.55
N PHE A 484 31.17 -1.35 -16.76
CA PHE A 484 31.13 -2.24 -17.93
C PHE A 484 31.26 -1.43 -19.23
N LEU A 485 31.89 -2.04 -20.24
CA LEU A 485 32.23 -1.44 -21.52
C LEU A 485 31.05 -0.63 -22.08
N LEU A 486 31.33 0.66 -22.28
CA LEU A 486 30.51 1.69 -22.91
C LEU A 486 29.66 1.08 -24.04
N LEU A 487 28.38 0.94 -23.78
CA LEU A 487 27.40 0.71 -24.83
C LEU A 487 27.45 1.94 -25.75
N PRO A 488 27.34 1.77 -27.07
CA PRO A 488 27.34 2.90 -27.99
C PRO A 488 26.30 3.95 -27.58
N GLU A 489 26.62 5.23 -27.86
CA GLU A 489 25.77 6.38 -27.53
C GLU A 489 24.33 6.16 -28.03
N GLY A 490 23.39 6.25 -27.10
CA GLY A 490 21.95 6.18 -27.37
C GLY A 490 21.24 5.20 -26.45
N ASP A 491 20.46 5.75 -25.52
CA ASP A 491 19.47 5.05 -24.67
C ASP A 491 20.00 4.34 -23.42
N HIS A 492 20.55 5.13 -22.50
CA HIS A 492 20.92 4.63 -21.19
C HIS A 492 19.74 4.76 -20.21
N GLY A 493 19.55 3.71 -19.41
CA GLY A 493 18.84 3.83 -18.15
C GLY A 493 19.48 4.89 -17.27
N SER A 494 18.71 5.45 -16.36
CA SER A 494 19.14 6.59 -15.55
C SER A 494 18.48 6.56 -14.18
N ILE A 495 19.19 7.02 -13.16
CA ILE A 495 18.63 7.24 -11.83
C ILE A 495 18.86 8.71 -11.49
N THR A 496 17.77 9.46 -11.37
CA THR A 496 17.77 10.91 -11.16
C THR A 496 17.06 11.23 -9.85
N ILE A 497 17.76 11.93 -8.96
CA ILE A 497 17.22 12.46 -7.71
C ILE A 497 17.10 13.98 -7.86
N LEU A 498 15.88 14.51 -7.85
CA LEU A 498 15.59 15.92 -8.06
C LEU A 498 15.65 16.70 -6.75
N PRO A 499 16.41 17.81 -6.68
CA PRO A 499 16.48 18.61 -5.47
C PRO A 499 15.13 19.24 -5.13
N ALA A 500 14.82 19.29 -3.83
CA ALA A 500 13.67 20.00 -3.26
C ALA A 500 12.30 19.59 -3.85
N ARG A 501 12.16 18.32 -4.23
CA ARG A 501 10.88 17.72 -4.64
C ARG A 501 10.49 16.60 -3.69
N ASP A 502 9.20 16.53 -3.42
CA ASP A 502 8.53 15.52 -2.61
C ASP A 502 7.93 14.41 -3.47
N HIS A 503 7.25 13.44 -2.84
CA HIS A 503 6.71 12.25 -3.51
C HIS A 503 5.77 12.60 -4.67
N GLU A 504 4.99 13.66 -4.53
CA GLU A 504 3.98 14.08 -5.51
C GLU A 504 4.50 15.16 -6.45
N SER A 505 5.25 16.13 -5.92
CA SER A 505 5.74 17.27 -6.71
C SER A 505 6.81 16.90 -7.73
N ILE A 506 7.42 15.71 -7.64
CA ILE A 506 8.25 15.16 -8.72
C ILE A 506 7.46 14.91 -10.00
N LEU A 507 6.18 14.53 -9.95
CA LEU A 507 5.37 14.24 -11.13
C LEU A 507 5.04 15.50 -11.94
N ARG A 508 5.17 16.68 -11.32
CA ARG A 508 5.00 18.00 -11.95
C ARG A 508 6.34 18.59 -12.44
N SER A 509 7.43 17.82 -12.39
CA SER A 509 8.74 18.28 -12.84
C SER A 509 8.92 18.19 -14.36
N PRO A 510 9.81 18.99 -14.96
CA PRO A 510 10.21 18.81 -16.36
C PRO A 510 10.73 17.40 -16.67
N GLN A 511 11.40 16.75 -15.72
CA GLN A 511 11.94 15.39 -15.88
C GLN A 511 10.82 14.34 -15.93
N ALA A 512 9.75 14.52 -15.16
CA ALA A 512 8.55 13.70 -15.30
C ALA A 512 7.86 13.92 -16.65
N ALA A 513 7.78 15.18 -17.12
CA ALA A 513 7.27 15.48 -18.47
C ALA A 513 8.12 14.88 -19.60
N ALA A 514 9.42 14.63 -19.34
CA ALA A 514 10.33 13.99 -20.29
C ALA A 514 10.14 12.47 -20.42
N ILE A 515 9.34 11.82 -19.54
CA ILE A 515 9.05 10.38 -19.62
C ILE A 515 8.37 10.03 -20.95
N HIS A 516 7.36 10.80 -21.38
CA HIS A 516 6.66 10.53 -22.64
C HIS A 516 7.60 10.61 -23.87
N PRO A 517 8.41 11.67 -24.04
CA PRO A 517 9.47 11.69 -25.06
C PRO A 517 10.40 10.46 -25.00
N GLN A 518 10.87 10.07 -23.81
CA GLN A 518 11.79 8.93 -23.66
C GLN A 518 11.15 7.61 -24.10
N MET A 519 9.91 7.35 -23.70
CA MET A 519 9.15 6.18 -24.14
C MET A 519 8.96 6.18 -25.65
N LEU A 520 8.60 7.32 -26.23
CA LEU A 520 8.42 7.46 -27.66
C LEU A 520 9.73 7.22 -28.43
N ASP A 521 10.85 7.73 -27.93
CA ASP A 521 12.16 7.50 -28.52
C ASP A 521 12.57 6.02 -28.46
N HIS A 522 12.24 5.32 -27.36
CA HIS A 522 12.40 3.87 -27.24
C HIS A 522 11.58 3.14 -28.31
N LEU A 523 10.30 3.50 -28.47
CA LEU A 523 9.45 2.93 -29.50
C LEU A 523 9.93 3.23 -30.92
N ARG A 524 10.47 4.42 -31.19
CA ARG A 524 11.06 4.78 -32.49
C ARG A 524 12.22 3.87 -32.85
N ARG A 525 13.17 3.67 -31.91
CA ARG A 525 14.31 2.76 -32.12
C ARG A 525 13.87 1.31 -32.34
N ALA A 526 12.78 0.89 -31.71
CA ALA A 526 12.20 -0.44 -31.90
C ALA A 526 11.36 -0.59 -33.20
N GLY A 527 11.18 0.50 -33.97
CA GLY A 527 10.35 0.53 -35.18
C GLY A 527 8.84 0.49 -34.90
N LEU A 528 8.39 0.99 -33.75
CA LEU A 528 7.02 0.86 -33.25
C LEU A 528 6.26 2.18 -33.12
N ALA A 529 6.96 3.30 -33.11
CA ALA A 529 6.33 4.61 -33.03
C ALA A 529 5.62 4.97 -34.36
N VAL A 530 4.44 5.58 -34.27
CA VAL A 530 3.82 6.31 -35.39
C VAL A 530 4.58 7.61 -35.56
N GLU A 531 5.08 7.86 -36.76
CA GLU A 531 5.53 9.21 -37.11
C GLU A 531 4.28 10.06 -37.34
N ALA A 532 4.16 11.19 -36.64
CA ALA A 532 3.15 12.18 -36.99
C ALA A 532 3.39 12.57 -38.45
N GLU A 533 2.36 12.46 -39.30
CA GLU A 533 2.43 12.97 -40.67
C GLU A 533 2.98 14.39 -40.60
N ARG A 534 4.17 14.60 -41.18
CA ARG A 534 4.68 15.94 -41.40
C ARG A 534 3.69 16.58 -42.35
N SER A 535 2.82 17.45 -41.84
CA SER A 535 1.99 18.31 -42.66
C SER A 535 2.91 18.91 -43.73
N PRO A 536 2.67 18.65 -45.04
CA PRO A 536 3.51 19.23 -46.07
C PRO A 536 3.40 20.75 -45.93
N ARG A 537 4.57 21.40 -45.84
CA ARG A 537 4.72 22.84 -45.64
C ARG A 537 4.01 23.65 -46.72
#